data_AF-B0M2D5-F1
#
_entry.id   AF-B0M2D5-F1
#
_cell.length_a   1.000
_cell.length_b   1.000
_cell.length_c   1.000
_cell.angle_alpha   90.00
_cell.angle_beta   90.00
_cell.angle_gamma   90.00
#
_symmetry.space_group_name_H-M   'P 1'
#
loop_
_entity.id
_entity.type
_entity.pdbx_description
1 polymer ?
#
loop_
_entity_poly.entity_id
_entity_poly.type
_entity_poly.pdbx_seq_one_letter_code
_entity_poly.pdbx_strand_id
1 'polypeptide(L)'
;MFDQKALYLIVVFLCGTVNGNSAVYNPCIQQTELTEDEAHQVLENWPDSPIDRVYKCFLTCVLLDLELISKSGEVQIDKYLKTGVVDWKWVAIDLVTCRIEFSDEKDLCELAYGIFNCYRRVKLEAEEKASKQNK
;
A
#
# COMPACT_ATOMS: atom_id res chain seq x y z
N MET A 1 24.73 25.03 33.77
CA MET A 1 23.40 25.03 34.41
C MET A 1 22.41 25.43 33.31
N PHE A 2 21.76 24.47 32.65
CA PHE A 2 20.88 24.78 31.52
C PHE A 2 19.59 25.43 32.04
N ASP A 3 19.25 26.58 31.47
CA ASP A 3 18.11 27.40 31.85
C ASP A 3 16.79 26.61 31.69
N GLN A 4 15.93 26.65 32.71
CA GLN A 4 14.65 25.94 32.75
C GLN A 4 13.76 26.30 31.54
N LYS A 5 13.88 27.53 31.02
CA LYS A 5 13.15 27.96 29.82
C LYS A 5 13.69 27.31 28.53
N ALA A 6 15.00 27.08 28.45
CA ALA A 6 15.61 26.40 27.31
C ALA A 6 15.18 24.93 27.25
N LEU A 7 15.06 24.26 28.41
CA LEU A 7 14.55 22.90 28.48
C LEU A 7 13.09 22.80 28.03
N TYR A 8 12.23 23.75 28.42
CA TYR A 8 10.84 23.79 27.96
C TYR A 8 10.72 23.97 26.45
N LEU A 9 11.54 24.85 25.86
CA LEU A 9 11.55 25.06 24.41
C LEU A 9 12.03 23.82 23.65
N ILE A 10 13.03 23.10 24.17
CA ILE A 10 13.51 21.85 23.58
C ILE A 10 12.42 20.77 23.63
N VAL A 11 11.71 20.63 24.76
CA VAL A 11 10.61 19.66 24.90
C VAL A 11 9.44 19.97 23.97
N VAL A 12 9.06 21.24 23.83
CA VAL A 12 7.99 21.67 22.90
C VAL A 12 8.41 21.45 21.44
N PHE A 13 9.68 21.71 21.10
CA PHE A 13 10.18 21.47 19.74
C PHE A 13 10.23 19.97 19.41
N LEU A 14 10.62 19.12 20.37
CA LEU A 14 10.65 17.66 20.20
C LEU A 14 9.25 17.02 20.20
N CYS A 15 8.29 17.53 20.98
CA CYS A 15 6.91 17.04 20.99
C CYS A 15 6.07 17.60 19.82
N GLY A 16 6.40 18.77 19.29
CA GLY A 16 5.69 19.39 18.16
C GLY A 16 6.02 18.75 16.80
N THR A 17 7.12 18.01 16.71
CA THR A 17 7.55 17.31 15.49
C THR A 17 7.53 15.80 15.64
N VAL A 18 6.45 15.25 16.21
CA VAL A 18 6.12 13.84 15.95
C VAL A 18 5.69 13.72 14.47
N ASN A 19 6.69 13.70 13.59
CA ASN A 19 6.53 13.18 12.24
C ASN A 19 6.00 11.75 12.39
N GLY A 20 4.87 11.45 11.76
CA GLY A 20 4.29 10.10 11.70
C GLY A 20 5.19 9.03 11.07
N ASN A 21 6.44 9.36 10.70
CA ASN A 21 7.47 8.46 10.20
C ASN A 21 8.30 7.84 11.34
N SER A 22 7.64 7.21 12.31
CA SER A 22 8.33 6.30 13.22
C SER A 22 8.22 4.88 12.66
N ALA A 23 9.25 4.04 12.84
CA ALA A 23 9.29 2.62 12.45
C ALA A 23 8.23 1.74 13.16
N VAL A 24 7.27 2.36 13.85
CA VAL A 24 6.17 1.77 14.62
C VAL A 24 4.83 2.41 14.22
N TYR A 25 4.70 3.01 13.03
CA TYR A 25 3.39 3.37 12.51
C TYR A 25 2.71 2.13 11.96
N ASN A 26 1.77 1.56 12.72
CA ASN A 26 0.86 0.52 12.23
C ASN A 26 -0.42 1.19 11.70
N PRO A 27 -0.62 1.29 10.38
CA PRO A 27 -1.83 1.92 9.81
C PRO A 27 -3.12 1.17 10.19
N CYS A 28 -3.01 -0.05 10.73
CA CYS A 28 -4.12 -0.95 10.99
C CYS A 28 -4.54 -1.02 12.46
N ILE A 29 -3.90 -0.23 13.34
CA ILE A 29 -4.14 -0.32 14.79
C ILE A 29 -5.59 0.00 15.20
N GLN A 30 -6.34 0.72 14.36
CA GLN A 30 -7.75 1.07 14.58
C GLN A 30 -8.70 0.29 13.66
N GLN A 31 -8.17 -0.54 12.77
CA GLN A 31 -8.96 -1.30 11.79
C GLN A 31 -9.35 -2.65 12.39
N THR A 32 -10.56 -3.12 12.06
CA THR A 32 -10.96 -4.50 12.35
C THR A 32 -10.37 -5.39 11.27
N GLU A 33 -9.71 -6.48 11.66
CA GLU A 33 -9.18 -7.48 10.75
C GLU A 33 -10.34 -8.08 9.92
N LEU A 34 -10.19 -8.07 8.60
CA LEU A 34 -11.18 -8.64 7.69
C LEU A 34 -10.97 -10.14 7.56
N THR A 35 -12.04 -10.88 7.28
CA THR A 35 -11.87 -12.26 6.77
C THR A 35 -11.20 -12.22 5.39
N GLU A 36 -10.55 -13.32 5.00
CA GLU A 36 -9.90 -13.43 3.69
C GLU A 36 -10.88 -13.10 2.54
N ASP A 37 -12.11 -13.63 2.60
CA ASP A 37 -13.15 -13.38 1.60
C ASP A 37 -13.57 -11.89 1.55
N GLU A 38 -13.72 -11.23 2.70
CA GLU A 38 -14.05 -9.79 2.76
C GLU A 38 -12.91 -8.94 2.20
N ALA A 39 -11.66 -9.29 2.54
CA ALA A 39 -10.48 -8.63 2.03
C ALA A 39 -10.38 -8.77 0.50
N HIS A 40 -10.66 -9.96 -0.05
CA HIS A 40 -10.75 -10.16 -1.50
C HIS A 40 -11.83 -9.29 -2.16
N GLN A 41 -13.03 -9.22 -1.56
CA GLN A 41 -14.11 -8.37 -2.10
C GLN A 41 -13.73 -6.88 -2.12
N VAL A 42 -12.96 -6.40 -1.14
CA VAL A 42 -12.43 -5.03 -1.15
C VAL A 42 -11.51 -4.80 -2.33
N LEU A 43 -10.60 -5.74 -2.63
CA LEU A 43 -9.68 -5.61 -3.75
C LEU A 43 -10.39 -5.66 -5.11
N GLU A 44 -11.40 -6.52 -5.26
CA GLU A 44 -12.19 -6.63 -6.50
C GLU A 44 -13.03 -5.39 -6.77
N ASN A 45 -13.61 -4.79 -5.72
CA ASN A 45 -14.50 -3.63 -5.83
C ASN A 45 -13.81 -2.30 -5.54
N TRP A 46 -12.47 -2.26 -5.62
CA TRP A 46 -11.71 -1.06 -5.31
C TRP A 46 -12.08 0.10 -6.27
N PRO A 47 -12.36 1.31 -5.76
CA PRO A 47 -12.81 2.43 -6.60
C PRO A 47 -11.66 3.09 -7.39
N ASP A 48 -12.01 3.72 -8.52
CA ASP A 48 -11.05 4.44 -9.39
C ASP A 48 -10.93 5.95 -9.07
N SER A 49 -11.77 6.46 -8.17
CA SER A 49 -11.85 7.88 -7.81
C SER A 49 -10.67 8.32 -6.94
N PRO A 50 -10.33 9.62 -6.87
CA PRO A 50 -9.34 10.10 -5.91
C PRO A 50 -9.73 9.71 -4.49
N ILE A 51 -8.81 9.03 -3.82
CA ILE A 51 -8.99 8.45 -2.49
C ILE A 51 -8.20 9.29 -1.49
N ASP A 52 -8.81 9.57 -0.33
CA ASP A 52 -8.10 10.24 0.75
C ASP A 52 -7.05 9.31 1.41
N ARG A 53 -6.11 9.91 2.16
CA ARG A 53 -5.04 9.14 2.79
C ARG A 53 -5.58 8.08 3.77
N VAL A 54 -6.69 8.33 4.44
CA VAL A 54 -7.28 7.40 5.42
C VAL A 54 -7.70 6.10 4.73
N TYR A 55 -8.38 6.22 3.59
CA TYR A 55 -8.85 5.08 2.84
C TYR A 55 -7.72 4.38 2.06
N LYS A 56 -6.64 5.10 1.69
CA LYS A 56 -5.39 4.46 1.23
C LYS A 56 -4.76 3.59 2.33
N CYS A 57 -4.73 4.08 3.57
CA CYS A 57 -4.23 3.28 4.69
C CYS A 57 -5.13 2.07 4.99
N PHE A 58 -6.44 2.17 4.78
CA PHE A 58 -7.34 1.02 4.84
C PHE A 58 -6.93 -0.06 3.83
N LEU A 59 -6.66 0.31 2.56
CA LEU A 59 -6.14 -0.63 1.57
C LEU A 59 -4.85 -1.30 2.03
N THR A 60 -3.91 -0.53 2.60
CA THR A 60 -2.66 -1.09 3.13
C THR A 60 -2.93 -2.20 4.13
N CYS A 61 -3.94 -2.05 4.98
CA CYS A 61 -4.32 -3.08 5.95
C CYS A 61 -4.87 -4.32 5.28
N VAL A 62 -5.77 -4.15 4.30
CA VAL A 62 -6.27 -5.28 3.50
C VAL A 62 -5.12 -6.04 2.83
N LEU A 63 -4.13 -5.33 2.27
CA LEU A 63 -2.97 -5.95 1.64
C LEU A 63 -2.03 -6.64 2.65
N LEU A 64 -1.95 -6.13 3.88
CA LEU A 64 -1.18 -6.77 4.96
C LEU A 64 -1.88 -8.04 5.47
N ASP A 65 -3.21 -7.99 5.64
CA ASP A 65 -4.02 -9.13 6.12
C ASP A 65 -3.97 -10.30 5.11
N LEU A 66 -3.94 -9.99 3.80
CA LEU A 66 -3.75 -10.97 2.73
C LEU A 66 -2.28 -11.36 2.49
N GLU A 67 -1.35 -10.84 3.29
CA GLU A 67 0.11 -11.03 3.15
C GLU A 67 0.65 -10.68 1.75
N LEU A 68 -0.02 -9.76 1.04
CA LEU A 68 0.35 -9.29 -0.30
C LEU A 68 1.53 -8.31 -0.25
N ILE A 69 1.64 -7.59 0.87
CA ILE A 69 2.80 -6.74 1.18
C ILE A 69 3.34 -7.08 2.57
N SER A 70 4.62 -6.84 2.79
CA SER A 70 5.23 -6.90 4.12
C SER A 70 4.95 -5.62 4.92
N LYS A 71 5.28 -5.63 6.21
CA LYS A 71 5.25 -4.43 7.07
C LYS A 71 6.19 -3.30 6.60
N SER A 72 7.19 -3.63 5.76
CA SER A 72 8.07 -2.65 5.10
C SER A 72 7.54 -2.17 3.75
N GLY A 73 6.38 -2.66 3.30
CA GLY A 73 5.81 -2.35 1.99
C GLY A 73 6.40 -3.18 0.84
N GLU A 74 7.20 -4.21 1.15
CA GLU A 74 7.74 -5.11 0.13
C GLU A 74 6.64 -6.02 -0.41
N VAL A 75 6.44 -6.00 -1.72
CA VAL A 75 5.45 -6.85 -2.40
C VAL A 75 5.86 -8.31 -2.40
N GLN A 76 4.95 -9.18 -1.95
CA GLN A 76 5.09 -10.63 -1.99
C GLN A 76 4.51 -11.16 -3.31
N ILE A 77 5.35 -11.17 -4.36
CA ILE A 77 4.92 -11.52 -5.73
C ILE A 77 4.33 -12.94 -5.80
N ASP A 78 4.85 -13.88 -5.02
CA ASP A 78 4.35 -15.26 -4.98
C ASP A 78 2.90 -15.34 -4.45
N LYS A 79 2.52 -14.43 -3.54
CA LYS A 79 1.17 -14.33 -2.98
C LYS A 79 0.21 -13.64 -3.94
N TYR A 80 0.66 -12.57 -4.61
CA TYR A 80 -0.11 -11.92 -5.68
C TYR A 80 -0.48 -12.86 -6.83
N LEU A 81 0.41 -13.80 -7.17
CA LEU A 81 0.15 -14.82 -8.19
C LEU A 81 -0.87 -15.88 -7.71
N LYS A 82 -0.84 -16.25 -6.43
CA LYS A 82 -1.77 -17.25 -5.86
C LYS A 82 -3.19 -16.73 -5.66
N THR A 83 -3.33 -15.44 -5.38
CA THR A 83 -4.63 -14.79 -5.14
C THR A 83 -5.41 -14.49 -6.41
N GLY A 84 -4.85 -14.72 -7.61
CA GLY A 84 -5.50 -14.38 -8.88
C GLY A 84 -5.64 -12.87 -9.12
N VAL A 85 -5.03 -12.05 -8.26
CA VAL A 85 -4.95 -10.60 -8.46
C VAL A 85 -4.12 -10.30 -9.71
N VAL A 86 -3.11 -11.12 -10.03
CA VAL A 86 -2.34 -11.01 -11.29
C VAL A 86 -2.10 -12.39 -11.91
N ASP A 87 -2.38 -12.53 -13.22
CA ASP A 87 -2.12 -13.76 -14.00
C ASP A 87 -0.62 -13.87 -14.36
N TRP A 88 -0.01 -15.04 -14.10
CA TRP A 88 1.41 -15.38 -14.31
C TRP A 88 1.96 -14.99 -15.69
N LYS A 89 1.10 -14.98 -16.71
CA LYS A 89 1.49 -14.66 -18.10
C LYS A 89 1.89 -13.18 -18.29
N TRP A 90 1.53 -12.32 -17.35
CA TRP A 90 1.76 -10.88 -17.39
C TRP A 90 2.89 -10.43 -16.45
N VAL A 91 3.60 -11.37 -15.81
CA VAL A 91 4.42 -11.07 -14.62
C VAL A 91 5.90 -11.36 -14.79
N ALA A 92 6.64 -10.27 -15.04
CA ALA A 92 7.91 -9.98 -14.36
C ALA A 92 8.31 -8.51 -14.60
N ILE A 93 8.17 -8.03 -15.84
CA ILE A 93 8.69 -6.71 -16.24
C ILE A 93 7.78 -5.58 -15.74
N ASP A 94 6.47 -5.67 -15.99
CA ASP A 94 5.56 -4.56 -15.67
C ASP A 94 5.36 -4.38 -14.15
N LEU A 95 5.40 -5.48 -13.38
CA LEU A 95 5.37 -5.42 -11.92
C LEU A 95 6.65 -4.82 -11.31
N VAL A 96 7.80 -5.03 -11.96
CA VAL A 96 9.08 -4.41 -11.57
C VAL A 96 9.03 -2.91 -11.84
N THR A 97 8.49 -2.48 -12.99
CA THR A 97 8.30 -1.06 -13.31
C THR A 97 7.46 -0.36 -12.25
N CYS A 98 6.33 -0.96 -11.85
CA CYS A 98 5.50 -0.44 -10.78
C CYS A 98 6.26 -0.33 -9.44
N ARG A 99 7.10 -1.30 -9.09
CA ARG A 99 7.91 -1.21 -7.86
C ARG A 99 8.94 -0.08 -7.93
N ILE A 100 9.56 0.13 -9.09
CA ILE A 100 10.52 1.20 -9.32
C ILE A 100 9.85 2.57 -9.25
N GLU A 101 8.65 2.72 -9.82
CA GLU A 101 7.89 3.98 -9.82
C GLU A 101 7.66 4.55 -8.41
N PHE A 102 7.49 3.67 -7.41
CA PHE A 102 7.22 4.06 -6.02
C PHE A 102 8.40 3.80 -5.07
N SER A 103 9.61 3.52 -5.56
CA SER A 103 10.74 3.11 -4.69
C SER A 103 11.19 4.17 -3.69
N ASP A 104 10.93 5.44 -3.98
CA ASP A 104 11.31 6.58 -3.13
C ASP A 104 10.18 7.03 -2.18
N GLU A 105 9.00 6.41 -2.25
CA GLU A 105 7.87 6.72 -1.37
C GLU A 105 8.13 6.16 0.04
N LYS A 106 7.94 7.02 1.04
CA LYS A 106 8.22 6.72 2.45
C LYS A 106 6.95 6.50 3.27
N ASP A 107 5.83 7.06 2.83
CA ASP A 107 4.54 6.81 3.42
C ASP A 107 4.04 5.43 2.97
N LEU A 108 3.95 4.49 3.92
CA LEU A 108 3.56 3.12 3.63
C LEU A 108 2.17 3.04 2.97
N CYS A 109 1.25 3.97 3.30
CA CYS A 109 -0.08 3.98 2.71
C CYS A 109 -0.06 4.45 1.26
N GLU A 110 0.73 5.49 0.96
CA GLU A 110 0.93 5.96 -0.41
C GLU A 110 1.69 4.93 -1.26
N LEU A 111 2.72 4.30 -0.70
CA LEU A 111 3.49 3.23 -1.34
C LEU A 111 2.58 2.05 -1.72
N ALA A 112 1.84 1.51 -0.75
CA ALA A 112 0.95 0.38 -0.96
C ALA A 112 -0.16 0.71 -1.98
N TYR A 113 -0.77 1.89 -1.86
CA TYR A 113 -1.79 2.37 -2.78
C TYR A 113 -1.26 2.54 -4.21
N GLY A 114 -0.07 3.13 -4.36
CA GLY A 114 0.56 3.34 -5.67
C GLY A 114 0.86 2.04 -6.37
N ILE A 115 1.52 1.11 -5.67
CA ILE A 115 1.85 -0.22 -6.19
C ILE A 115 0.58 -0.98 -6.57
N PHE A 116 -0.43 -1.03 -5.69
CA PHE A 116 -1.67 -1.74 -5.96
C PHE A 116 -2.38 -1.23 -7.22
N ASN A 117 -2.54 0.10 -7.35
CA ASN A 117 -3.20 0.66 -8.53
C ASN A 117 -2.40 0.48 -9.80
N CYS A 118 -1.06 0.53 -9.72
CA CYS A 118 -0.21 0.23 -10.86
C CYS A 118 -0.41 -1.23 -11.32
N TYR A 119 -0.45 -2.18 -10.39
CA TYR A 119 -0.69 -3.59 -10.69
C TYR A 119 -2.09 -3.82 -11.28
N ARG A 120 -3.10 -3.18 -10.70
CA ARG A 120 -4.49 -3.23 -11.19
C ARG A 120 -4.61 -2.67 -12.61
N ARG A 121 -3.96 -1.54 -12.92
CA ARG A 121 -3.90 -0.99 -14.28
C ARG A 121 -3.28 -1.97 -15.26
N VAL A 122 -2.13 -2.57 -14.91
CA VAL A 122 -1.47 -3.58 -15.75
C VAL A 122 -2.39 -4.77 -16.02
N LYS A 123 -3.09 -5.26 -14.99
CA LYS A 123 -4.09 -6.34 -15.12
C LYS A 123 -5.22 -5.96 -16.09
N LEU A 124 -5.83 -4.79 -15.93
CA LEU A 124 -6.95 -4.35 -16.76
C LEU A 124 -6.52 -4.18 -18.24
N GLU A 125 -5.36 -3.57 -18.49
CA GLU A 125 -4.81 -3.41 -19.84
C GLU A 125 -4.53 -4.77 -20.50
N ALA A 126 -4.06 -5.73 -19.72
CA ALA A 126 -3.81 -7.10 -20.13
C ALA A 126 -5.11 -7.83 -20.53
N GLU A 127 -6.13 -7.77 -19.68
CA GLU A 127 -7.44 -8.36 -19.93
C GLU A 127 -8.11 -7.74 -21.16
N GLU A 128 -8.01 -6.40 -21.33
CA GLU A 128 -8.52 -5.71 -22.50
C GLU A 128 -7.83 -6.20 -23.78
N LYS A 129 -6.50 -6.32 -23.78
CA LYS A 129 -5.73 -6.85 -24.93
C LYS A 129 -6.13 -8.29 -25.26
N ALA A 130 -6.30 -9.15 -24.25
CA ALA A 130 -6.72 -10.53 -24.45
C ALA A 130 -8.15 -10.62 -25.04
N SER A 131 -9.08 -9.77 -24.57
CA SER A 131 -10.45 -9.72 -25.09
C SER A 131 -10.51 -9.31 -26.57
N LYS A 132 -9.62 -8.40 -27.00
CA LYS A 132 -9.51 -7.94 -28.38
C LYS A 132 -8.86 -8.98 -29.32
N GLN A 133 -8.02 -9.87 -28.81
CA GLN A 133 -7.38 -10.93 -29.60
C GLN A 133 -8.29 -12.15 -29.82
N ASN A 134 -9.30 -12.34 -28.96
CA ASN A 134 -10.27 -13.43 -29.05
C ASN A 134 -11.55 -13.05 -29.82
N LYS A 135 -11.60 -11.87 -30.45
CA LYS A 135 -12.71 -11.35 -31.24
C LYS A 135 -12.29 -11.17 -32.69
#